data_AF-A0A8H7C3P2-F1
#
_entry.id   AF-A0A8H7C3P2-F1
#
_cell.length_a   1.000
_cell.length_b   1.000
_cell.length_c   1.000
_cell.angle_alpha   90.00
_cell.angle_beta   90.00
_cell.angle_gamma   90.00
#
_symmetry.space_group_name_H-M   'P 1'
#
loop_
_entity.id
_entity.type
_entity.pdbx_description
1 polymer ?
#
loop_
_entity_poly.entity_id
_entity_poly.type
_entity_poly.pdbx_seq_one_letter_code
_entity_poly.pdbx_strand_id
1 'polypeptide(L)'
;MALGVNPLLPRLESLELDFSQLDSVGTAWTYAIGTLVSPSLTSISYTAATAVHSQGIVTLQSMFHLQALALRCIVYRGSLFRHFLKNCLMFRNLEVLKLIHKPKDPRSSVQETRPTISIVTIFETFQNLVDLDIDFRLFSPYMKAKTRVITPSPLLQALSITGNSPDIGEFLLGNIKSSSLQSLTVTMLEPPNLAWKLACDNVAASYPQVHSLSFRRDNPTTFQKMLPDDLSSLISRPTMLSLELHGIFHCFTEATICELLDSWPDLQNLSITDDYTTYFSTSLLIHLSRAVHLRTIKLPLNITFLEDELSETTPLAHSHVTELTITGLSSSFPSSEGKIKVAKNLLMLFPSLERIITHSASPSHQTYIRELDELFRSFRSSILTFLRRTSGRRLRAKEETEK
;
A
#
# COMPACT_ATOMS: atom_id res chain seq x y z
N MET A 1 -44.87 7.54 -7.57
CA MET A 1 -45.00 8.92 -7.07
C MET A 1 -43.64 9.35 -6.55
N ALA A 2 -42.94 10.21 -7.29
CA ALA A 2 -41.69 10.80 -6.83
C ALA A 2 -42.04 11.88 -5.79
N LEU A 3 -41.55 11.74 -4.56
CA LEU A 3 -41.62 12.83 -3.59
C LEU A 3 -40.78 13.98 -4.14
N GLY A 4 -41.45 15.01 -4.65
CA GLY A 4 -40.86 16.23 -5.19
C GLY A 4 -40.23 17.07 -4.07
N VAL A 5 -39.11 16.61 -3.56
CA VAL A 5 -38.22 17.42 -2.72
C VAL A 5 -37.22 18.03 -3.68
N ASN A 6 -37.32 19.34 -3.93
CA ASN A 6 -36.24 20.06 -4.60
C ASN A 6 -34.99 19.89 -3.73
N PRO A 7 -33.94 19.20 -4.20
CA PRO A 7 -32.76 18.98 -3.39
C PRO A 7 -32.16 20.35 -3.06
N LEU A 8 -31.86 20.58 -1.78
CA LEU A 8 -31.26 21.84 -1.33
C LEU A 8 -29.92 22.12 -2.04
N LEU A 9 -29.27 21.07 -2.55
CA LEU A 9 -27.99 21.11 -3.25
C LEU A 9 -28.08 20.36 -4.60
N PRO A 10 -28.73 20.92 -5.63
CA PRO A 10 -29.03 20.20 -6.89
C PRO A 10 -27.80 19.83 -7.74
N ARG A 11 -26.64 20.43 -7.44
CA ARG A 11 -25.36 20.18 -8.11
C ARG A 11 -24.38 19.39 -7.24
N LEU A 12 -24.85 18.80 -6.13
CA LEU A 12 -23.99 17.99 -5.28
C LEU A 12 -23.58 16.72 -6.06
N GLU A 13 -22.29 16.55 -6.30
CA GLU A 13 -21.71 15.40 -7.04
C GLU A 13 -21.07 14.37 -6.12
N SER A 14 -20.55 14.80 -4.96
CA SER A 14 -19.92 13.95 -3.96
C SER A 14 -20.43 14.29 -2.56
N LEU A 15 -20.66 13.26 -1.75
CA LEU A 15 -21.08 13.39 -0.36
C LEU A 15 -20.14 12.57 0.54
N GLU A 16 -19.56 13.22 1.54
CA GLU A 16 -18.78 12.55 2.58
C GLU A 16 -19.52 12.64 3.92
N LEU A 17 -19.72 11.49 4.54
CA LEU A 17 -20.35 11.35 5.85
C LEU A 17 -19.32 10.79 6.83
N ASP A 18 -18.83 11.64 7.73
CA ASP A 18 -17.99 11.21 8.85
C ASP A 18 -18.84 11.01 10.11
N PHE A 19 -18.86 9.77 10.60
CA PHE A 19 -19.61 9.38 11.79
C PHE A 19 -18.77 9.36 13.07
N SER A 20 -17.54 9.87 13.04
CA SER A 20 -16.60 9.84 14.17
C SER A 20 -17.19 10.35 15.50
N GLN A 21 -18.10 11.33 15.42
CA GLN A 21 -18.76 12.00 16.55
C GLN A 21 -20.28 11.73 16.63
N LEU A 22 -20.83 10.80 15.84
CA LEU A 22 -22.29 10.65 15.68
C LEU A 22 -22.90 9.42 16.35
N ASP A 23 -22.12 8.67 17.16
CA ASP A 23 -22.59 7.42 17.79
C ASP A 23 -23.88 7.58 18.63
N SER A 24 -24.14 8.77 19.18
CA SER A 24 -25.32 9.08 19.98
C SER A 24 -26.57 9.44 19.17
N VAL A 25 -26.44 9.70 17.86
CA VAL A 25 -27.51 10.23 17.00
C VAL A 25 -28.35 9.13 16.36
N GLY A 26 -27.93 7.86 16.47
CA GLY A 26 -28.69 6.72 15.97
C GLY A 26 -28.88 6.75 14.45
N THR A 27 -30.12 6.58 13.97
CA THR A 27 -30.48 6.61 12.53
C THR A 27 -31.19 7.90 12.10
N ALA A 28 -31.46 8.83 13.02
CA ALA A 28 -32.26 10.03 12.74
C ALA A 28 -31.64 10.97 11.68
N TRP A 29 -30.30 10.94 11.55
CA TRP A 29 -29.56 11.71 10.54
C TRP A 29 -29.95 11.35 9.10
N THR A 30 -30.47 10.14 8.85
CA THR A 30 -30.82 9.68 7.50
C THR A 30 -31.85 10.56 6.80
N TYR A 31 -32.86 11.03 7.53
CA TYR A 31 -33.91 11.89 6.97
C TYR A 31 -33.37 13.26 6.57
N ALA A 32 -32.49 13.84 7.41
CA ALA A 32 -31.83 15.10 7.09
C ALA A 32 -31.00 14.98 5.82
N ILE A 33 -30.17 13.93 5.72
CA ILE A 33 -29.37 13.66 4.51
C ILE A 33 -30.26 13.34 3.30
N GLY A 34 -31.37 12.64 3.51
CA GLY A 34 -32.37 12.33 2.47
C GLY A 34 -32.88 13.56 1.72
N THR A 35 -32.94 14.73 2.38
CA THR A 35 -33.33 16.00 1.74
C THR A 35 -32.21 16.68 0.95
N LEU A 36 -30.96 16.27 1.16
CA LEU A 36 -29.78 16.77 0.46
C LEU A 36 -29.45 15.95 -0.80
N VAL A 37 -30.20 14.87 -1.04
CA VAL A 37 -29.88 13.93 -2.12
C VAL A 37 -30.14 14.56 -3.48
N SER A 38 -29.05 14.85 -4.17
CA SER A 38 -29.01 15.43 -5.50
C SER A 38 -29.08 14.35 -6.59
N PRO A 39 -29.85 14.54 -7.67
CA PRO A 39 -29.76 13.72 -8.88
C PRO A 39 -28.36 13.67 -9.50
N SER A 40 -27.54 14.69 -9.24
CA SER A 40 -26.15 14.80 -9.74
C SER A 40 -25.15 13.99 -8.92
N LEU A 41 -25.57 13.37 -7.80
CA LEU A 41 -24.68 12.65 -6.89
C LEU A 41 -24.15 11.38 -7.57
N THR A 42 -22.83 11.29 -7.71
CA THR A 42 -22.13 10.15 -8.32
C THR A 42 -21.16 9.46 -7.36
N SER A 43 -20.80 10.12 -6.26
CA SER A 43 -19.83 9.61 -5.29
C SER A 43 -20.36 9.73 -3.86
N ILE A 44 -20.17 8.68 -3.07
CA ILE A 44 -20.40 8.74 -1.63
C ILE A 44 -19.29 8.04 -0.83
N SER A 45 -18.91 8.68 0.28
CA SER A 45 -17.95 8.15 1.25
C SER A 45 -18.57 8.12 2.65
N TYR A 46 -18.38 7.00 3.35
CA TYR A 46 -18.75 6.82 4.75
C TYR A 46 -17.49 6.54 5.57
N THR A 47 -17.23 7.35 6.60
CA THR A 47 -16.05 7.25 7.46
C THR A 47 -16.48 7.02 8.92
N ALA A 48 -15.70 6.22 9.65
CA ALA A 48 -15.95 5.87 11.05
C ALA A 48 -17.36 5.27 11.32
N ALA A 49 -17.91 4.57 10.34
CA ALA A 49 -19.22 3.94 10.48
C ALA A 49 -19.17 2.77 11.49
N THR A 50 -20.15 2.72 12.39
CA THR A 50 -20.29 1.71 13.45
C THR A 50 -21.60 0.92 13.27
N ALA A 51 -21.85 -0.07 14.13
CA ALA A 51 -23.07 -0.87 14.08
C ALA A 51 -24.35 -0.03 14.18
N VAL A 52 -24.30 1.06 14.95
CA VAL A 52 -25.43 1.98 15.14
C VAL A 52 -25.82 2.67 13.83
N HIS A 53 -24.85 2.95 12.95
CA HIS A 53 -25.08 3.67 11.69
C HIS A 53 -25.52 2.76 10.54
N SER A 54 -25.28 1.45 10.64
CA SER A 54 -25.46 0.47 9.56
C SER A 54 -26.85 0.52 8.92
N GLN A 55 -27.91 0.51 9.73
CA GLN A 55 -29.29 0.56 9.25
C GLN A 55 -29.59 1.87 8.53
N GLY A 56 -29.01 2.98 9.02
CA GLY A 56 -29.22 4.29 8.41
C GLY A 56 -28.55 4.38 7.03
N ILE A 57 -27.31 3.87 6.94
CA ILE A 57 -26.55 3.79 5.68
C ILE A 57 -27.28 2.92 4.65
N VAL A 58 -27.80 1.75 5.06
CA VAL A 58 -28.60 0.86 4.21
C VAL A 58 -29.86 1.55 3.71
N THR A 59 -30.54 2.29 4.58
CA THR A 59 -31.74 3.06 4.22
C THR A 59 -31.41 4.14 3.19
N LEU A 60 -30.33 4.88 3.41
CA LEU A 60 -29.88 5.93 2.49
C LEU A 60 -29.52 5.38 1.11
N GLN A 61 -28.78 4.27 1.04
CA GLN A 61 -28.48 3.61 -0.24
C GLN A 61 -29.75 3.13 -0.96
N SER A 62 -30.74 2.64 -0.22
CA SER A 62 -32.03 2.25 -0.80
C SER A 62 -32.75 3.46 -1.39
N MET A 63 -32.68 4.63 -0.74
CA MET A 63 -33.23 5.87 -1.28
C MET A 63 -32.51 6.31 -2.57
N PHE A 64 -31.18 6.22 -2.61
CA PHE A 64 -30.41 6.52 -3.83
C PHE A 64 -30.82 5.64 -5.00
N HIS A 65 -31.02 4.34 -4.75
CA HIS A 65 -31.48 3.42 -5.76
C HIS A 65 -32.90 3.76 -6.25
N LEU A 66 -33.82 4.07 -5.33
CA LEU A 66 -35.19 4.49 -5.67
C LEU A 66 -35.23 5.78 -6.49
N GLN A 67 -34.27 6.68 -6.27
CA GLN A 67 -34.10 7.92 -7.05
C GLN A 67 -33.30 7.71 -8.35
N ALA A 68 -32.94 6.46 -8.67
CA ALA A 68 -32.17 6.10 -9.86
C ALA A 68 -30.83 6.84 -9.99
N LEU A 69 -30.16 7.11 -8.85
CA LEU A 69 -28.85 7.74 -8.87
C LEU A 69 -27.81 6.84 -9.55
N ALA A 70 -27.03 7.44 -10.45
CA ALA A 70 -25.95 6.76 -11.16
C ALA A 70 -24.64 6.83 -10.37
N LEU A 71 -24.63 6.21 -9.18
CA LEU A 71 -23.41 6.15 -8.37
C LEU A 71 -22.30 5.41 -9.13
N ARG A 72 -21.13 6.06 -9.20
CA ARG A 72 -19.89 5.54 -9.76
C ARG A 72 -18.87 5.19 -8.68
N CYS A 73 -18.95 5.81 -7.51
CA CYS A 73 -17.99 5.62 -6.44
C CYS A 73 -18.68 5.42 -5.09
N ILE A 74 -18.39 4.30 -4.42
CA ILE A 74 -18.80 4.02 -3.04
C ILE A 74 -17.56 3.67 -2.23
N VAL A 75 -17.31 4.46 -1.19
CA VAL A 75 -16.24 4.21 -0.23
C VAL A 75 -16.84 4.05 1.16
N TYR A 76 -16.50 2.95 1.82
CA TYR A 76 -16.97 2.63 3.16
C TYR A 76 -15.78 2.29 4.05
N ARG A 77 -15.64 3.01 5.16
CA ARG A 77 -14.61 2.81 6.18
C ARG A 77 -15.26 2.70 7.54
N GLY A 78 -15.30 1.50 8.09
CA GLY A 78 -15.95 1.25 9.38
C GLY A 78 -16.07 -0.23 9.72
N SER A 79 -16.92 -0.53 10.71
CA SER A 79 -17.34 -1.90 10.98
C SER A 79 -18.07 -2.44 9.75
N LEU A 80 -17.69 -3.60 9.23
CA LEU A 80 -18.27 -4.13 8.00
C LEU A 80 -19.58 -4.87 8.30
N PHE A 81 -20.60 -4.60 7.48
CA PHE A 81 -21.90 -5.24 7.56
C PHE A 81 -22.22 -5.94 6.25
N ARG A 82 -22.55 -7.23 6.29
CA ARG A 82 -22.76 -8.01 5.07
C ARG A 82 -23.95 -7.51 4.22
N HIS A 83 -24.95 -6.87 4.84
CA HIS A 83 -26.07 -6.24 4.13
C HIS A 83 -25.65 -5.03 3.27
N PHE A 84 -24.55 -4.35 3.63
CA PHE A 84 -24.05 -3.21 2.86
C PHE A 84 -23.62 -3.62 1.44
N LEU A 85 -22.93 -4.74 1.31
CA LEU A 85 -22.51 -5.26 -0.01
C LEU A 85 -23.72 -5.54 -0.90
N LYS A 86 -24.81 -6.10 -0.34
CA LYS A 86 -26.04 -6.38 -1.10
C LYS A 86 -26.63 -5.11 -1.73
N ASN A 87 -26.60 -3.99 -1.03
CA ASN A 87 -27.10 -2.72 -1.56
C ASN A 87 -26.15 -2.11 -2.58
N CYS A 88 -24.83 -2.29 -2.40
CA CYS A 88 -23.86 -1.84 -3.40
C CYS A 88 -24.11 -2.51 -4.77
N LEU A 89 -24.53 -3.78 -4.78
CA LEU A 89 -24.89 -4.51 -6.02
C LEU A 89 -26.07 -3.88 -6.80
N MET A 90 -26.83 -2.96 -6.20
CA MET A 90 -27.91 -2.24 -6.91
C MET A 90 -27.35 -1.18 -7.88
N PHE A 91 -26.10 -0.76 -7.72
CA PHE A 91 -25.46 0.29 -8.52
C PHE A 91 -24.53 -0.32 -9.58
N ARG A 92 -25.09 -0.68 -10.74
CA ARG A 92 -24.33 -1.39 -11.79
C ARG A 92 -23.22 -0.57 -12.45
N ASN A 93 -23.30 0.75 -12.34
CA ASN A 93 -22.35 1.69 -12.95
C ASN A 93 -21.14 2.01 -12.05
N LEU A 94 -20.92 1.25 -10.98
CA LEU A 94 -19.78 1.47 -10.09
C LEU A 94 -18.46 1.26 -10.85
N GLU A 95 -17.61 2.28 -10.76
CA GLU A 95 -16.22 2.29 -11.19
C GLU A 95 -15.28 2.05 -9.98
N VAL A 96 -15.69 2.50 -8.79
CA VAL A 96 -14.90 2.39 -7.55
C VAL A 96 -15.77 1.81 -6.42
N LEU A 97 -15.32 0.71 -5.82
CA LEU A 97 -15.92 0.12 -4.63
C LEU A 97 -14.84 -0.18 -3.59
N LYS A 98 -14.88 0.53 -2.46
CA LYS A 98 -13.94 0.30 -1.35
C LYS A 98 -14.67 -0.02 -0.07
N LEU A 99 -14.51 -1.25 0.42
CA LEU A 99 -15.14 -1.77 1.63
C LEU A 99 -14.07 -2.11 2.67
N ILE A 100 -13.64 -1.08 3.40
CA ILE A 100 -12.48 -1.15 4.29
C ILE A 100 -12.95 -1.38 5.73
N HIS A 101 -12.52 -2.50 6.32
CA HIS A 101 -12.77 -2.76 7.73
C HIS A 101 -11.87 -1.90 8.62
N LYS A 102 -12.45 -0.89 9.25
CA LYS A 102 -11.80 -0.05 10.26
C LYS A 102 -12.77 0.17 11.44
N PRO A 103 -13.06 -0.87 12.23
CA PRO A 103 -14.00 -0.74 13.33
C PRO A 103 -13.43 0.20 14.40
N LYS A 104 -14.30 0.98 15.05
CA LYS A 104 -13.91 1.86 16.17
C LYS A 104 -13.48 1.04 17.40
N ASP A 105 -14.01 -0.18 17.55
CA ASP A 105 -13.57 -1.18 18.53
C ASP A 105 -12.85 -2.33 17.81
N PRO A 106 -11.54 -2.57 18.06
CA PRO A 106 -10.79 -3.68 17.46
C PRO A 106 -11.36 -5.07 17.77
N ARG A 107 -12.19 -5.20 18.82
CA ARG A 107 -12.86 -6.46 19.21
C ARG A 107 -14.20 -6.69 18.50
N SER A 108 -14.68 -5.70 17.75
CA SER A 108 -15.90 -5.84 16.93
C SER A 108 -15.64 -6.82 15.79
N SER A 109 -16.02 -8.09 15.97
CA SER A 109 -16.11 -9.02 14.85
C SER A 109 -17.10 -8.51 13.80
N VAL A 110 -16.93 -8.94 12.55
CA VAL A 110 -17.95 -8.75 11.51
C VAL A 110 -19.21 -9.46 11.99
N GLN A 111 -20.30 -8.70 12.22
CA GLN A 111 -21.54 -9.27 12.76
C GLN A 111 -22.04 -10.39 11.84
N GLU A 112 -22.06 -11.62 12.37
CA GLU A 112 -22.48 -12.83 11.68
C GLU A 112 -24.00 -12.87 11.55
N THR A 113 -24.53 -12.14 10.57
CA THR A 113 -25.88 -12.40 10.05
C THR A 113 -25.71 -12.76 8.57
N ARG A 114 -26.22 -13.93 8.17
CA ARG A 114 -25.90 -14.59 6.89
C ARG A 114 -26.52 -13.86 5.68
N PRO A 115 -25.71 -13.31 4.77
CA PRO A 115 -26.01 -13.40 3.34
C PRO A 115 -24.94 -14.17 2.55
N THR A 116 -25.40 -14.67 1.41
CA THR A 116 -24.83 -15.70 0.53
C THR A 116 -24.12 -15.11 -0.70
N ILE A 117 -23.47 -13.94 -0.57
CA ILE A 117 -22.85 -13.27 -1.73
C ILE A 117 -21.46 -13.86 -1.95
N SER A 118 -21.14 -14.24 -3.18
CA SER A 118 -19.80 -14.65 -3.60
C SER A 118 -19.05 -13.45 -4.16
N ILE A 119 -17.72 -13.44 -4.04
CA ILE A 119 -16.88 -12.44 -4.70
C ILE A 119 -17.04 -12.45 -6.23
N VAL A 120 -17.37 -13.59 -6.83
CA VAL A 120 -17.66 -13.69 -8.27
C VAL A 120 -18.84 -12.80 -8.66
N THR A 121 -19.85 -12.68 -7.79
CA THR A 121 -21.02 -11.81 -8.03
C THR A 121 -20.64 -10.35 -8.17
N ILE A 122 -19.57 -9.89 -7.50
CA ILE A 122 -19.06 -8.51 -7.64
C ILE A 122 -18.60 -8.28 -9.08
N PHE A 123 -17.79 -9.19 -9.61
CA PHE A 123 -17.26 -9.07 -10.98
C PHE A 123 -18.31 -9.31 -12.07
N GLU A 124 -19.30 -10.16 -11.81
CA GLU A 124 -20.43 -10.35 -12.73
C GLU A 124 -21.37 -9.13 -12.76
N THR A 125 -21.48 -8.41 -11.63
CA THR A 125 -22.41 -7.26 -11.49
C THR A 125 -21.80 -5.96 -11.99
N PHE A 126 -20.54 -5.68 -11.64
CA PHE A 126 -19.89 -4.41 -11.92
C PHE A 126 -18.96 -4.52 -13.13
N GLN A 127 -19.51 -4.24 -14.32
CA GLN A 127 -18.77 -4.32 -15.58
C GLN A 127 -17.74 -3.19 -15.76
N ASN A 128 -17.98 -2.05 -15.09
CA ASN A 128 -17.13 -0.86 -15.20
C ASN A 128 -16.14 -0.71 -14.04
N LEU A 129 -16.01 -1.73 -13.19
CA LEU A 129 -15.20 -1.64 -11.98
C LEU A 129 -13.70 -1.52 -12.32
N VAL A 130 -13.09 -0.41 -11.89
CA VAL A 130 -11.68 -0.08 -12.10
C VAL A 130 -10.86 -0.21 -10.81
N ASP A 131 -11.47 0.11 -9.66
CA ASP A 131 -10.81 0.07 -8.35
C ASP A 131 -11.67 -0.68 -7.34
N LEU A 132 -11.13 -1.77 -6.80
CA LEU A 132 -11.79 -2.62 -5.81
C LEU A 132 -10.91 -2.77 -4.57
N ASP A 133 -11.45 -2.40 -3.41
CA ASP A 133 -10.89 -2.73 -2.10
C ASP A 133 -11.92 -3.54 -1.32
N ILE A 134 -11.60 -4.79 -1.00
CA ILE A 134 -12.56 -5.75 -0.44
C ILE A 134 -11.96 -6.58 0.69
N ASP A 135 -12.74 -6.77 1.75
CA ASP A 135 -12.39 -7.64 2.87
C ASP A 135 -13.18 -8.96 2.79
N PHE A 136 -12.46 -10.09 2.80
CA PHE A 136 -13.05 -11.41 2.66
C PHE A 136 -13.89 -11.85 3.87
N ARG A 137 -13.76 -11.18 5.02
CA ARG A 137 -14.68 -11.39 6.16
C ARG A 137 -16.13 -11.01 5.84
N LEU A 138 -16.36 -10.24 4.77
CA LEU A 138 -17.70 -9.97 4.23
C LEU A 138 -18.37 -11.21 3.63
N PHE A 139 -17.57 -12.18 3.17
CA PHE A 139 -18.07 -13.38 2.55
C PHE A 139 -18.24 -14.50 3.57
N SER A 140 -19.13 -15.44 3.26
CA SER A 140 -19.34 -16.62 4.10
C SER A 140 -18.24 -17.65 3.84
N PRO A 141 -17.60 -18.23 4.88
CA PRO A 141 -16.52 -19.23 4.72
C PRO A 141 -16.97 -20.51 4.02
N TYR A 142 -18.28 -20.72 3.89
CA TYR A 142 -18.88 -21.90 3.24
C TYR A 142 -19.02 -21.78 1.72
N MET A 143 -18.79 -20.60 1.14
CA MET A 143 -18.80 -20.40 -0.32
C MET A 143 -17.36 -20.25 -0.81
N LYS A 144 -16.61 -21.34 -0.66
CA LYS A 144 -15.38 -21.61 -1.40
C LYS A 144 -15.62 -21.32 -2.86
N ALA A 145 -14.73 -20.56 -3.48
CA ALA A 145 -14.80 -20.21 -4.88
C ALA A 145 -14.85 -21.50 -5.73
N LYS A 146 -16.03 -22.02 -6.06
CA LYS A 146 -16.19 -22.89 -7.22
C LYS A 146 -16.04 -21.98 -8.42
N THR A 147 -14.82 -22.00 -8.92
CA THR A 147 -14.17 -21.13 -9.88
C THR A 147 -14.86 -21.15 -11.24
N ARG A 148 -15.95 -20.40 -11.40
CA ARG A 148 -16.45 -20.06 -12.73
C ARG A 148 -15.50 -19.03 -13.34
N VAL A 149 -15.09 -19.25 -14.59
CA VAL A 149 -14.35 -18.25 -15.36
C VAL A 149 -15.27 -17.07 -15.60
N ILE A 150 -14.86 -15.87 -15.17
CA ILE A 150 -15.62 -14.64 -15.40
C ILE A 150 -15.32 -14.18 -16.81
N THR A 151 -16.39 -14.02 -17.62
CA THR A 151 -16.30 -13.56 -19.01
C THR A 151 -17.37 -12.49 -19.24
N PRO A 152 -17.02 -11.26 -19.66
CA PRO A 152 -15.66 -10.77 -19.93
C PRO A 152 -14.82 -10.58 -18.66
N SER A 153 -13.49 -10.56 -18.82
CA SER A 153 -12.55 -10.29 -17.72
C SER A 153 -12.77 -8.86 -17.16
N PRO A 154 -12.75 -8.68 -15.83
CA PRO A 154 -12.94 -7.37 -15.21
C PRO A 154 -11.85 -6.38 -15.62
N LEU A 155 -12.23 -5.11 -15.85
CA LEU A 155 -11.35 -4.01 -16.26
C LEU A 155 -10.64 -3.33 -15.06
N LEU A 156 -10.34 -4.10 -14.02
CA LEU A 156 -9.69 -3.58 -12.81
C LEU A 156 -8.30 -3.04 -13.14
N GLN A 157 -7.98 -1.84 -12.63
CA GLN A 157 -6.63 -1.28 -12.58
C GLN A 157 -6.01 -1.44 -11.18
N ALA A 158 -6.81 -1.34 -10.12
CA ALA A 158 -6.37 -1.51 -8.74
C ALA A 158 -7.23 -2.53 -7.99
N LEU A 159 -6.56 -3.43 -7.27
CA LEU A 159 -7.19 -4.44 -6.43
C LEU A 159 -6.50 -4.49 -5.06
N SER A 160 -7.27 -4.29 -4.01
CA SER A 160 -6.87 -4.50 -2.62
C SER A 160 -7.75 -5.59 -2.03
N ILE A 161 -7.13 -6.65 -1.53
CA ILE A 161 -7.81 -7.74 -0.85
C ILE A 161 -7.29 -7.87 0.58
N THR A 162 -8.21 -7.99 1.52
CA THR A 162 -7.91 -8.22 2.93
C THR A 162 -8.58 -9.51 3.37
N GLY A 163 -7.89 -10.40 4.08
CA GLY A 163 -8.51 -11.65 4.54
C GLY A 163 -7.57 -12.56 5.31
N ASN A 164 -8.06 -13.75 5.66
CA ASN A 164 -7.22 -14.80 6.21
C ASN A 164 -6.44 -15.48 5.08
N SER A 165 -5.31 -16.09 5.42
CA SER A 165 -4.43 -16.70 4.43
C SER A 165 -5.08 -17.80 3.56
N PRO A 166 -5.94 -18.70 4.09
CA PRO A 166 -6.64 -19.66 3.26
C PRO A 166 -7.53 -18.99 2.22
N ASP A 167 -8.27 -17.94 2.61
CA ASP A 167 -9.18 -17.22 1.71
C ASP A 167 -8.41 -16.49 0.60
N ILE A 168 -7.26 -15.88 0.96
CA ILE A 168 -6.34 -15.25 0.00
C ILE A 168 -5.75 -16.30 -0.95
N GLY A 169 -5.30 -17.43 -0.42
CA GLY A 169 -4.77 -18.53 -1.23
C GLY A 169 -5.80 -19.06 -2.22
N GLU A 170 -7.04 -19.32 -1.78
CA GLU A 170 -8.14 -19.74 -2.64
C GLU A 170 -8.49 -18.67 -3.69
N PHE A 171 -8.48 -17.39 -3.32
CA PHE A 171 -8.74 -16.29 -4.25
C PHE A 171 -7.67 -16.21 -5.35
N LEU A 172 -6.39 -16.29 -4.98
CA LEU A 172 -5.29 -16.21 -5.94
C LEU A 172 -5.23 -17.46 -6.84
N LEU A 173 -5.60 -18.63 -6.32
CA LEU A 173 -5.81 -19.85 -7.11
C LEU A 173 -7.07 -19.80 -7.99
N GLY A 174 -7.93 -18.82 -7.76
CA GLY A 174 -9.21 -18.68 -8.42
C GLY A 174 -9.11 -18.35 -9.91
N ASN A 175 -10.26 -18.42 -10.59
CA ASN A 175 -10.38 -18.07 -12.01
C ASN A 175 -10.65 -16.56 -12.26
N ILE A 176 -10.32 -15.70 -11.29
CA ILE A 176 -10.47 -14.25 -11.43
C ILE A 176 -9.18 -13.73 -12.06
N LYS A 177 -9.28 -13.35 -13.34
CA LYS A 177 -8.15 -12.83 -14.12
C LYS A 177 -8.46 -11.41 -14.56
N SER A 178 -7.47 -10.53 -14.50
CA SER A 178 -7.58 -9.16 -15.03
C SER A 178 -6.31 -8.81 -15.79
N SER A 179 -6.44 -8.61 -17.09
CA SER A 179 -5.33 -8.18 -17.95
C SER A 179 -5.03 -6.69 -17.82
N SER A 180 -5.91 -5.90 -17.22
CA SER A 180 -5.71 -4.46 -17.00
C SER A 180 -5.17 -4.14 -15.60
N LEU A 181 -5.04 -5.13 -14.72
CA LEU A 181 -4.64 -4.89 -13.33
C LEU A 181 -3.19 -4.41 -13.28
N GLN A 182 -3.00 -3.24 -12.67
CA GLN A 182 -1.71 -2.56 -12.53
C GLN A 182 -1.18 -2.63 -11.10
N SER A 183 -2.09 -2.57 -10.12
CA SER A 183 -1.74 -2.56 -8.69
C SER A 183 -2.50 -3.64 -7.92
N LEU A 184 -1.76 -4.45 -7.17
CA LEU A 184 -2.30 -5.47 -6.28
C LEU A 184 -1.78 -5.26 -4.85
N THR A 185 -2.70 -5.15 -3.90
CA THR A 185 -2.41 -5.15 -2.46
C THR A 185 -3.09 -6.34 -1.80
N VAL A 186 -2.34 -7.11 -1.03
CA VAL A 186 -2.80 -8.29 -0.31
C VAL A 186 -2.49 -8.12 1.17
N THR A 187 -3.53 -8.02 1.99
CA THR A 187 -3.42 -7.83 3.45
C THR A 187 -3.90 -9.09 4.19
N MET A 188 -2.99 -9.73 4.93
CA MET A 188 -3.26 -10.94 5.71
C MET A 188 -3.52 -10.61 7.19
N LEU A 189 -4.66 -11.06 7.70
CA LEU A 189 -5.11 -10.76 9.07
C LEU A 189 -4.57 -11.74 10.12
N GLU A 190 -4.46 -13.02 9.75
CA GLU A 190 -3.99 -14.10 10.61
C GLU A 190 -2.65 -14.65 10.11
N PRO A 191 -1.84 -15.30 10.99
CA PRO A 191 -0.60 -15.97 10.60
C PRO A 191 -0.83 -16.81 9.35
N PRO A 192 -0.17 -16.49 8.23
CA PRO A 192 -0.47 -17.18 7.01
C PRO A 192 -0.01 -18.64 7.06
N ASN A 193 -0.54 -19.47 6.18
CA ASN A 193 0.16 -20.63 5.62
C ASN A 193 0.09 -20.48 4.10
N LEU A 194 0.38 -19.27 3.62
CA LEU A 194 0.33 -18.96 2.20
C LEU A 194 1.56 -19.61 1.55
N ALA A 195 1.31 -20.54 0.63
CA ALA A 195 2.35 -21.08 -0.22
C ALA A 195 2.86 -19.98 -1.16
N TRP A 196 3.89 -19.25 -0.75
CA TRP A 196 4.39 -18.03 -1.40
C TRP A 196 4.68 -18.22 -2.89
N LYS A 197 5.43 -19.26 -3.25
CA LYS A 197 5.70 -19.61 -4.64
C LYS A 197 4.41 -19.71 -5.48
N LEU A 198 3.45 -20.48 -4.99
CA LEU A 198 2.18 -20.69 -5.67
C LEU A 198 1.38 -19.39 -5.78
N ALA A 199 1.37 -18.58 -4.73
CA ALA A 199 0.71 -17.28 -4.73
C ALA A 199 1.32 -16.33 -5.78
N CYS A 200 2.64 -16.22 -5.83
CA CYS A 200 3.35 -15.36 -6.78
C CYS A 200 3.19 -15.86 -8.22
N ASP A 201 3.27 -17.17 -8.46
CA ASP A 201 3.05 -17.77 -9.78
C ASP A 201 1.63 -17.49 -10.29
N ASN A 202 0.62 -17.58 -9.42
CA ASN A 202 -0.75 -17.24 -9.77
C ASN A 202 -0.94 -15.74 -10.02
N VAL A 203 -0.31 -14.87 -9.23
CA VAL A 203 -0.34 -13.42 -9.49
C VAL A 203 0.26 -13.11 -10.86
N ALA A 204 1.42 -13.70 -11.17
CA ALA A 204 2.09 -13.50 -12.45
C ALA A 204 1.21 -13.97 -13.63
N ALA A 205 0.53 -15.11 -13.49
CA ALA A 205 -0.32 -15.69 -14.53
C ALA A 205 -1.69 -15.00 -14.68
N SER A 206 -2.33 -14.60 -13.59
CA SER A 206 -3.68 -14.02 -13.58
C SER A 206 -3.69 -12.51 -13.84
N TYR A 207 -2.57 -11.82 -13.55
CA TYR A 207 -2.44 -10.37 -13.61
C TYR A 207 -1.15 -9.93 -14.35
N PRO A 208 -1.10 -10.13 -15.68
CA PRO A 208 0.11 -9.95 -16.48
C PRO A 208 0.55 -8.49 -16.67
N GLN A 209 -0.23 -7.50 -16.20
CA GLN A 209 0.13 -6.08 -16.26
C GLN A 209 0.44 -5.49 -14.86
N VAL A 210 0.45 -6.32 -13.81
CA VAL A 210 0.78 -5.85 -12.46
C VAL A 210 2.23 -5.40 -12.43
N HIS A 211 2.42 -4.16 -12.00
CA HIS A 211 3.72 -3.52 -11.79
C HIS A 211 3.85 -2.90 -10.41
N SER A 212 2.80 -2.93 -9.59
CA SER A 212 2.82 -2.53 -8.19
C SER A 212 2.26 -3.65 -7.33
N LEU A 213 3.09 -4.22 -6.46
CA LEU A 213 2.74 -5.35 -5.62
C LEU A 213 3.04 -5.05 -4.15
N SER A 214 2.02 -5.21 -3.30
CA SER A 214 2.13 -5.00 -1.86
C SER A 214 1.60 -6.21 -1.11
N PHE A 215 2.45 -6.85 -0.30
CA PHE A 215 2.06 -7.88 0.67
C PHE A 215 2.16 -7.30 2.07
N ARG A 216 1.05 -7.36 2.82
CA ARG A 216 0.92 -6.74 4.14
C ARG A 216 0.40 -7.75 5.15
N ARG A 217 0.78 -7.56 6.40
CA ARG A 217 0.30 -8.36 7.53
C ARG A 217 -0.07 -7.46 8.71
N ASP A 218 -1.18 -7.78 9.35
CA ASP A 218 -1.69 -7.02 10.51
C ASP A 218 -1.18 -7.55 11.88
N ASN A 219 -0.77 -8.83 12.01
CA ASN A 219 -0.44 -9.44 13.31
C ASN A 219 0.95 -10.14 13.35
N PRO A 220 1.86 -9.84 14.31
CA PRO A 220 3.27 -10.28 14.34
C PRO A 220 3.60 -11.75 14.65
N THR A 221 2.66 -12.70 14.64
CA THR A 221 2.92 -14.13 14.92
C THR A 221 3.94 -14.80 13.99
N THR A 222 4.74 -15.75 14.49
CA THR A 222 5.77 -16.49 13.72
C THR A 222 5.17 -17.25 12.54
N PHE A 223 5.87 -17.24 11.40
CA PHE A 223 5.32 -17.64 10.10
C PHE A 223 6.39 -18.26 9.15
N GLN A 224 5.92 -18.96 8.11
CA GLN A 224 6.75 -19.43 7.00
C GLN A 224 7.41 -18.26 6.27
N LYS A 225 8.74 -18.26 6.25
CA LYS A 225 9.50 -17.21 5.57
C LYS A 225 9.30 -17.28 4.07
N MET A 226 9.12 -16.12 3.45
CA MET A 226 9.21 -15.95 2.01
C MET A 226 10.66 -16.14 1.56
N LEU A 227 10.88 -17.03 0.60
CA LEU A 227 12.17 -17.30 -0.02
C LEU A 227 12.35 -16.44 -1.28
N PRO A 228 13.59 -16.10 -1.66
CA PRO A 228 13.87 -15.42 -2.93
C PRO A 228 13.21 -16.10 -4.14
N ASP A 229 13.31 -17.43 -4.21
CA ASP A 229 12.77 -18.24 -5.30
C ASP A 229 11.24 -18.18 -5.41
N ASP A 230 10.54 -17.80 -4.34
CA ASP A 230 9.09 -17.60 -4.37
C ASP A 230 8.70 -16.48 -5.34
N LEU A 231 9.57 -15.46 -5.52
CA LEU A 231 9.35 -14.34 -6.41
C LEU A 231 9.75 -14.61 -7.87
N SER A 232 10.37 -15.76 -8.18
CA SER A 232 10.99 -16.00 -9.50
C SER A 232 10.09 -15.73 -10.71
N SER A 233 8.80 -16.04 -10.62
CA SER A 233 7.83 -15.75 -11.69
C SER A 233 7.57 -14.25 -11.89
N LEU A 234 7.64 -13.45 -10.82
CA LEU A 234 7.53 -12.00 -10.87
C LEU A 234 8.84 -11.35 -11.33
N ILE A 235 9.98 -11.91 -10.92
CA ILE A 235 11.33 -11.45 -11.28
C ILE A 235 11.55 -11.56 -12.80
N SER A 236 11.01 -12.60 -13.44
CA SER A 236 11.06 -12.76 -14.90
C SER A 236 10.39 -11.64 -15.71
N ARG A 237 9.69 -10.70 -15.06
CA ARG A 237 8.96 -9.61 -15.69
C ARG A 237 9.64 -8.28 -15.39
N PRO A 238 10.20 -7.57 -16.40
CA PRO A 238 10.96 -6.34 -16.16
C PRO A 238 10.09 -5.12 -15.84
N THR A 239 8.76 -5.25 -15.82
CA THR A 239 7.83 -4.12 -15.71
C THR A 239 7.53 -3.70 -14.27
N MET A 240 8.17 -4.30 -13.26
CA MET A 240 7.86 -3.99 -11.86
C MET A 240 8.34 -2.58 -11.49
N LEU A 241 7.45 -1.76 -10.95
CA LEU A 241 7.71 -0.39 -10.50
C LEU A 241 7.69 -0.26 -8.98
N SER A 242 6.98 -1.13 -8.26
CA SER A 242 6.85 -1.04 -6.81
C SER A 242 6.74 -2.41 -6.16
N LEU A 243 7.60 -2.68 -5.18
CA LEU A 243 7.49 -3.84 -4.28
C LEU A 243 7.40 -3.35 -2.84
N GLU A 244 6.33 -3.77 -2.15
CA GLU A 244 6.16 -3.52 -0.72
C GLU A 244 5.91 -4.83 0.05
N LEU A 245 6.73 -5.08 1.05
CA LEU A 245 6.60 -6.15 2.03
C LEU A 245 6.47 -5.53 3.42
N HIS A 246 5.26 -5.52 3.97
CA HIS A 246 4.97 -4.95 5.28
C HIS A 246 4.66 -6.05 6.29
N GLY A 247 5.56 -6.25 7.24
CA GLY A 247 5.44 -7.27 8.28
C GLY A 247 5.60 -8.69 7.74
N ILE A 248 6.16 -8.88 6.55
CA ILE A 248 6.37 -10.21 5.94
C ILE A 248 7.74 -10.75 6.35
N PHE A 249 7.77 -11.91 7.01
CA PHE A 249 9.02 -12.61 7.29
C PHE A 249 9.61 -13.17 6.00
N HIS A 250 10.90 -12.91 5.76
CA HIS A 250 11.58 -13.37 4.54
C HIS A 250 13.01 -13.87 4.80
N CYS A 251 13.60 -14.48 3.78
CA CYS A 251 15.01 -14.88 3.74
C CYS A 251 15.84 -14.03 2.76
N PHE A 252 15.39 -12.80 2.45
CA PHE A 252 16.09 -11.94 1.51
C PHE A 252 17.42 -11.46 2.10
N THR A 253 18.48 -11.65 1.31
CA THR A 253 19.82 -11.14 1.60
C THR A 253 20.08 -9.88 0.78
N GLU A 254 21.19 -9.18 1.04
CA GLU A 254 21.60 -8.05 0.17
C GLU A 254 21.77 -8.48 -1.29
N ALA A 255 22.36 -9.67 -1.53
CA ALA A 255 22.50 -10.23 -2.86
C ALA A 255 21.13 -10.42 -3.53
N THR A 256 20.14 -10.91 -2.78
CA THR A 256 18.75 -11.02 -3.26
C THR A 256 18.19 -9.68 -3.68
N ILE A 257 18.38 -8.62 -2.87
CA ILE A 257 17.87 -7.29 -3.22
C ILE A 257 18.58 -6.76 -4.47
N CYS A 258 19.90 -6.97 -4.62
CA CYS A 258 20.61 -6.60 -5.84
C CYS A 258 20.08 -7.33 -7.07
N GLU A 259 19.85 -8.64 -6.98
CA GLU A 259 19.24 -9.43 -8.07
C GLU A 259 17.84 -8.92 -8.46
N LEU A 260 17.03 -8.49 -7.47
CA LEU A 260 15.74 -7.86 -7.74
C LEU A 260 15.88 -6.54 -8.50
N LEU A 261 16.86 -5.70 -8.15
CA LEU A 261 17.11 -4.44 -8.84
C LEU A 261 17.63 -4.66 -10.27
N ASP A 262 18.46 -5.68 -10.47
CA ASP A 262 18.96 -6.05 -11.81
C ASP A 262 17.81 -6.58 -12.69
N SER A 263 16.86 -7.29 -12.09
CA SER A 263 15.69 -7.84 -12.80
C SER A 263 14.58 -6.81 -13.05
N TRP A 264 14.49 -5.79 -12.20
CA TRP A 264 13.50 -4.72 -12.28
C TRP A 264 14.19 -3.35 -12.40
N PRO A 265 14.78 -3.04 -13.56
CA PRO A 265 15.58 -1.83 -13.73
C PRO A 265 14.77 -0.53 -13.52
N ASP A 266 13.45 -0.59 -13.75
CA ASP A 266 12.53 0.54 -13.60
C ASP A 266 11.89 0.65 -12.21
N LEU A 267 12.37 -0.13 -11.22
CA LEU A 267 11.81 -0.12 -9.86
C LEU A 267 11.93 1.28 -9.24
N GLN A 268 10.79 1.85 -8.87
CA GLN A 268 10.69 3.19 -8.28
C GLN A 268 10.57 3.13 -6.75
N ASN A 269 9.90 2.10 -6.23
CA ASN A 269 9.65 1.97 -4.80
C ASN A 269 10.06 0.58 -4.32
N LEU A 270 10.94 0.55 -3.31
CA LEU A 270 11.29 -0.66 -2.59
C LEU A 270 11.00 -0.45 -1.10
N SER A 271 10.06 -1.24 -0.58
CA SER A 271 9.67 -1.16 0.82
C SER A 271 9.68 -2.55 1.45
N ILE A 272 10.53 -2.74 2.45
CA ILE A 272 10.53 -3.89 3.35
C ILE A 272 10.49 -3.30 4.76
N THR A 273 9.40 -3.54 5.48
CA THR A 273 9.19 -2.97 6.82
C THR A 273 8.68 -4.02 7.78
N ASP A 274 8.91 -3.82 9.07
CA ASP A 274 8.38 -4.67 10.15
C ASP A 274 8.78 -6.15 10.03
N ASP A 275 9.88 -6.44 9.33
CA ASP A 275 10.67 -7.66 9.51
C ASP A 275 11.73 -7.40 10.58
N TYR A 276 11.46 -7.83 11.81
CA TYR A 276 12.34 -7.59 12.96
C TYR A 276 13.55 -8.53 13.00
N THR A 277 13.78 -9.34 11.97
CA THR A 277 14.83 -10.37 11.98
C THR A 277 16.03 -10.08 11.08
N THR A 278 15.91 -9.14 10.14
CA THR A 278 16.95 -8.86 9.14
C THR A 278 17.24 -7.36 9.08
N TYR A 279 18.53 -6.99 9.11
CA TYR A 279 18.98 -5.62 8.90
C TYR A 279 19.96 -5.60 7.73
N PHE A 280 19.70 -4.77 6.71
CA PHE A 280 20.60 -4.62 5.58
C PHE A 280 21.71 -3.63 5.90
N SER A 281 22.93 -3.90 5.44
CA SER A 281 24.09 -3.06 5.72
C SER A 281 24.26 -1.93 4.69
N THR A 282 25.32 -1.16 4.89
CA THR A 282 25.66 0.00 4.04
C THR A 282 26.05 -0.40 2.61
N SER A 283 26.56 -1.62 2.38
CA SER A 283 26.87 -2.09 1.01
C SER A 283 25.62 -2.11 0.13
N LEU A 284 24.45 -2.43 0.69
CA LEU A 284 23.20 -2.37 -0.06
C LEU A 284 22.85 -0.94 -0.47
N LEU A 285 23.09 0.06 0.38
CA LEU A 285 22.82 1.47 0.04
C LEU A 285 23.66 1.95 -1.14
N ILE A 286 24.91 1.48 -1.26
CA ILE A 286 25.77 1.77 -2.43
C ILE A 286 25.12 1.19 -3.70
N HIS A 287 24.58 -0.03 -3.65
CA HIS A 287 23.89 -0.60 -4.81
C HIS A 287 22.60 0.15 -5.13
N LEU A 288 21.77 0.44 -4.13
CA LEU A 288 20.53 1.21 -4.28
C LEU A 288 20.77 2.61 -4.83
N SER A 289 21.91 3.24 -4.50
CA SER A 289 22.27 4.55 -5.05
C SER A 289 22.42 4.54 -6.58
N ARG A 290 22.79 3.39 -7.16
CA ARG A 290 23.00 3.22 -8.60
C ARG A 290 21.71 2.90 -9.35
N ALA A 291 20.62 2.57 -8.65
CA ALA A 291 19.32 2.34 -9.26
C ALA A 291 18.71 3.68 -9.70
N VAL A 292 18.75 3.95 -11.00
CA VAL A 292 18.41 5.26 -11.59
C VAL A 292 16.93 5.61 -11.40
N HIS A 293 16.03 4.62 -11.45
CA HIS A 293 14.59 4.88 -11.35
C HIS A 293 14.07 4.87 -9.91
N LEU A 294 14.89 4.46 -8.95
CA LEU A 294 14.51 4.32 -7.56
C LEU A 294 14.30 5.70 -6.92
N ARG A 295 13.11 5.91 -6.34
CA ARG A 295 12.67 7.17 -5.71
C ARG A 295 12.48 7.02 -4.21
N THR A 296 11.94 5.89 -3.77
CA THR A 296 11.65 5.65 -2.36
C THR A 296 12.26 4.34 -1.87
N ILE A 297 12.90 4.41 -0.72
CA ILE A 297 13.51 3.27 -0.05
C ILE A 297 12.95 3.21 1.36
N LYS A 298 12.36 2.08 1.74
CA LYS A 298 11.98 1.80 3.13
C LYS A 298 12.55 0.45 3.52
N LEU A 299 13.56 0.41 4.37
CA LEU A 299 14.26 -0.82 4.72
C LEU A 299 14.67 -0.82 6.20
N PRO A 300 14.75 -1.99 6.86
CA PRO A 300 15.47 -2.12 8.12
C PRO A 300 16.96 -2.02 7.82
N LEU A 301 17.62 -0.99 8.34
CA LEU A 301 19.02 -0.71 8.01
C LEU A 301 19.89 -0.81 9.25
N ASN A 302 21.04 -1.44 9.09
CA ASN A 302 22.15 -1.27 9.99
C ASN A 302 23.03 -0.11 9.49
N ILE A 303 22.90 1.04 10.14
CA ILE A 303 23.62 2.27 9.80
C ILE A 303 24.98 2.41 10.48
N THR A 304 25.41 1.46 11.32
CA THR A 304 26.70 1.58 12.05
C THR A 304 27.88 1.74 11.09
N PHE A 305 27.83 1.07 9.94
CA PHE A 305 28.87 1.17 8.91
C PHE A 305 28.87 2.49 8.14
N LEU A 306 27.82 3.32 8.24
CA LEU A 306 27.84 4.69 7.71
C LEU A 306 28.59 5.66 8.64
N GLU A 307 29.01 5.23 9.84
CA GLU A 307 29.88 6.00 10.73
C GLU A 307 31.33 6.02 10.20
N ASP A 308 31.73 4.99 9.47
CA ASP A 308 33.02 4.90 8.82
C ASP A 308 33.02 5.70 7.51
N GLU A 309 34.19 6.21 7.09
CA GLU A 309 34.28 6.95 5.83
C GLU A 309 34.01 6.01 4.66
N LEU A 310 32.99 6.33 3.85
CA LEU A 310 32.82 5.72 2.54
C LEU A 310 34.12 5.94 1.76
N SER A 311 34.71 4.86 1.24
CA SER A 311 35.94 4.94 0.45
C SER A 311 35.83 6.04 -0.60
N GLU A 312 36.91 6.81 -0.79
CA GLU A 312 36.98 7.87 -1.80
C GLU A 312 36.63 7.35 -3.21
N THR A 313 36.74 6.05 -3.47
CA THR A 313 36.38 5.40 -4.74
C THR A 313 34.88 5.19 -4.94
N THR A 314 34.04 5.53 -3.96
CA THR A 314 32.58 5.44 -4.10
C THR A 314 32.13 6.50 -5.12
N PRO A 315 31.62 6.10 -6.30
CA PRO A 315 31.20 7.05 -7.32
C PRO A 315 30.05 7.91 -6.79
N LEU A 316 30.06 9.21 -7.10
CA LEU A 316 28.87 10.05 -6.85
C LEU A 316 27.72 9.48 -7.66
N ALA A 317 26.76 8.91 -6.96
CA ALA A 317 25.63 8.27 -7.58
C ALA A 317 24.67 9.32 -8.15
N HIS A 318 24.19 9.10 -9.37
CA HIS A 318 23.12 9.89 -9.97
C HIS A 318 21.78 9.35 -9.47
N SER A 319 21.62 9.35 -8.14
CA SER A 319 20.44 8.78 -7.51
C SER A 319 19.28 9.77 -7.49
N HIS A 320 18.10 9.27 -7.83
CA HIS A 320 16.83 10.00 -7.79
C HIS A 320 16.01 9.71 -6.52
N VAL A 321 16.61 9.03 -5.54
CA VAL A 321 15.96 8.76 -4.26
C VAL A 321 15.70 10.06 -3.51
N THR A 322 14.44 10.32 -3.18
CA THR A 322 13.98 11.51 -2.46
C THR A 322 13.58 11.20 -1.02
N GLU A 323 13.22 9.95 -0.72
CA GLU A 323 12.80 9.51 0.62
C GLU A 323 13.52 8.23 1.05
N LEU A 324 14.11 8.27 2.25
CA LEU A 324 14.68 7.12 2.93
C LEU A 324 14.00 6.91 4.28
N THR A 325 13.33 5.77 4.42
CA THR A 325 12.65 5.35 5.66
C THR A 325 13.44 4.25 6.35
N ILE A 326 13.98 4.56 7.52
CA ILE A 326 14.71 3.60 8.36
C ILE A 326 13.71 2.97 9.32
N THR A 327 13.36 1.71 9.08
CA THR A 327 12.27 1.02 9.79
C THR A 327 12.72 0.32 11.07
N GLY A 328 14.03 0.12 11.25
CA GLY A 328 14.65 -0.37 12.48
C GLY A 328 16.15 -0.06 12.51
N LEU A 329 16.73 -0.06 13.71
CA LEU A 329 18.17 0.10 13.97
C LEU A 329 18.64 -1.06 14.85
N SER A 330 19.77 -1.67 14.52
CA SER A 330 20.28 -2.88 15.18
C SER A 330 21.03 -2.63 16.50
N SER A 331 21.47 -1.41 16.81
CA SER A 331 22.36 -1.12 17.96
C SER A 331 22.46 0.38 18.33
N SER A 332 23.26 0.66 19.37
CA SER A 332 23.43 1.96 20.05
C SER A 332 23.58 3.17 19.13
N PHE A 333 22.96 4.28 19.51
CA PHE A 333 22.97 5.53 18.77
C PHE A 333 24.39 6.10 18.62
N PRO A 334 24.84 6.47 17.42
CA PRO A 334 26.13 7.09 17.23
C PRO A 334 26.30 8.37 18.07
N SER A 335 27.56 8.69 18.36
CA SER A 335 27.96 10.00 18.88
C SER A 335 27.51 11.14 17.92
N SER A 336 27.53 12.38 18.39
CA SER A 336 27.22 13.54 17.53
C SER A 336 28.12 13.60 16.29
N GLU A 337 29.39 13.26 16.42
CA GLU A 337 30.34 13.16 15.29
C GLU A 337 29.94 12.05 14.31
N GLY A 338 29.56 10.88 14.82
CA GLY A 338 29.06 9.77 14.00
C GLY A 338 27.84 10.16 13.17
N LYS A 339 26.87 10.89 13.77
CA LYS A 339 25.68 11.39 13.04
C LYS A 339 26.05 12.30 11.87
N ILE A 340 27.06 13.15 12.03
CA ILE A 340 27.53 14.04 10.96
C ILE A 340 28.15 13.21 9.83
N LYS A 341 28.94 12.18 10.15
CA LYS A 341 29.51 11.26 9.15
C LYS A 341 28.42 10.51 8.39
N VAL A 342 27.42 9.99 9.10
CA VAL A 342 26.25 9.32 8.50
C VAL A 342 25.51 10.27 7.55
N ALA A 343 25.20 11.50 7.99
CA ALA A 343 24.52 12.49 7.15
C ALA A 343 25.33 12.83 5.88
N LYS A 344 26.65 13.00 6.01
CA LYS A 344 27.56 13.21 4.87
C LYS A 344 27.54 12.04 3.90
N ASN A 345 27.68 10.82 4.41
CA ASN A 345 27.69 9.60 3.60
C ASN A 345 26.36 9.39 2.87
N LEU A 346 25.22 9.62 3.53
CA LEU A 346 23.90 9.56 2.89
C LEU A 346 23.74 10.60 1.77
N LEU A 347 24.23 11.83 1.96
CA LEU A 347 24.21 12.86 0.90
C LEU A 347 25.12 12.53 -0.29
N MET A 348 26.21 11.78 -0.06
CA MET A 348 27.08 11.31 -1.14
C MET A 348 26.40 10.21 -1.97
N LEU A 349 25.69 9.29 -1.30
CA LEU A 349 24.95 8.21 -1.96
C LEU A 349 23.64 8.69 -2.60
N PHE A 350 22.94 9.62 -1.97
CA PHE A 350 21.63 10.09 -2.39
C PHE A 350 21.58 11.62 -2.44
N PRO A 351 22.18 12.26 -3.46
CA PRO A 351 22.23 13.72 -3.55
C PRO A 351 20.84 14.40 -3.62
N SER A 352 19.86 13.67 -4.16
CA SER A 352 18.47 14.14 -4.30
C SER A 352 17.61 13.91 -3.04
N LEU A 353 18.14 13.26 -2.01
CA LEU A 353 17.39 12.90 -0.81
C LEU A 353 16.85 14.16 -0.13
N GLU A 354 15.56 14.14 0.23
CA GLU A 354 14.88 15.28 0.83
C GLU A 354 14.56 15.07 2.30
N ARG A 355 14.27 13.82 2.68
CA ARG A 355 13.81 13.48 4.03
C ARG A 355 14.33 12.11 4.45
N ILE A 356 14.69 12.03 5.73
CA ILE A 356 14.95 10.77 6.42
C ILE A 356 13.86 10.60 7.47
N ILE A 357 13.12 9.50 7.42
CA ILE A 357 12.00 9.25 8.34
C ILE A 357 12.10 7.88 9.01
N THR A 358 11.35 7.69 10.08
CA THR A 358 11.21 6.40 10.75
C THR A 358 9.76 6.18 11.19
N HIS A 359 9.33 4.93 11.14
CA HIS A 359 8.07 4.46 11.72
C HIS A 359 8.29 3.62 12.98
N SER A 360 9.50 3.63 13.53
CA SER A 360 9.79 2.92 14.77
C SER A 360 8.94 3.46 15.92
N ALA A 361 8.34 2.57 16.70
CA ALA A 361 7.65 2.93 17.93
C ALA A 361 8.61 3.31 19.08
N SER A 362 9.92 3.08 18.91
CA SER A 362 10.93 3.37 19.92
C SER A 362 11.21 4.88 20.00
N PRO A 363 10.99 5.54 21.16
CA PRO A 363 11.22 6.98 21.31
C PRO A 363 12.67 7.38 21.04
N SER A 364 13.62 6.52 21.38
CA SER A 364 15.04 6.76 21.16
C SER A 364 15.42 6.65 19.67
N HIS A 365 14.81 5.72 18.92
CA HIS A 365 14.95 5.67 17.46
C HIS A 365 14.34 6.91 16.80
N GLN A 366 13.14 7.32 17.22
CA GLN A 366 12.49 8.52 16.69
C GLN A 366 13.34 9.77 16.92
N THR A 367 13.90 9.92 18.12
CA THR A 367 14.76 11.05 18.48
C THR A 367 16.03 11.07 17.61
N TYR A 368 16.69 9.92 17.47
CA TYR A 368 17.89 9.80 16.66
C TYR A 368 17.64 10.17 15.19
N ILE A 369 16.59 9.63 14.57
CA ILE A 369 16.27 9.87 13.17
C ILE A 369 15.86 11.32 12.94
N ARG A 370 15.12 11.93 13.88
CA ARG A 370 14.78 13.35 13.82
C ARG A 370 16.04 14.22 13.83
N GLU A 371 16.97 13.96 14.75
CA GLU A 371 18.24 14.70 14.81
C GLU A 371 19.09 14.50 13.54
N LEU A 372 19.10 13.29 12.98
CA LEU A 372 19.78 13.01 11.72
C LEU A 372 19.17 13.78 10.55
N ASP A 373 17.84 13.82 10.45
CA ASP A 373 17.10 14.60 9.42
C ASP A 373 17.34 16.11 9.56
N GLU A 374 17.41 16.64 10.79
CA GLU A 374 17.76 18.03 11.07
C GLU A 374 19.20 18.37 10.64
N LEU A 375 20.17 17.52 10.98
CA LEU A 375 21.57 17.66 10.54
C LEU A 375 21.65 17.59 9.01
N PHE A 376 21.00 16.60 8.40
CA PHE A 376 20.92 16.43 6.97
C PHE A 376 20.42 17.70 6.28
N ARG A 377 19.31 18.28 6.73
CA ARG A 377 18.77 19.53 6.18
C ARG A 377 19.70 20.72 6.37
N SER A 378 20.31 20.82 7.55
CA SER A 378 21.23 21.92 7.88
C SER A 378 22.50 21.90 7.04
N PHE A 379 23.02 20.71 6.73
CA PHE A 379 24.25 20.55 5.95
C PHE A 379 24.03 20.38 4.45
N ARG A 380 22.79 20.19 3.99
CA ARG A 380 22.48 19.90 2.57
C ARG A 380 23.15 20.88 1.62
N SER A 381 23.04 22.19 1.85
CA SER A 381 23.64 23.20 0.97
C SER A 381 25.18 23.15 0.99
N SER A 382 25.78 23.04 2.17
CA SER A 382 27.24 23.00 2.37
C SER A 382 27.86 21.73 1.77
N ILE A 383 27.24 20.57 2.00
CA ILE A 383 27.72 19.28 1.49
C ILE A 383 27.50 19.18 -0.01
N LEU A 384 26.35 19.59 -0.56
CA LEU A 384 26.16 19.62 -2.01
C LEU A 384 27.16 20.57 -2.70
N THR A 385 27.49 21.70 -2.07
CA THR A 385 28.51 22.63 -2.58
C THR A 385 29.91 22.00 -2.53
N PHE A 386 30.26 21.32 -1.45
CA PHE A 386 31.51 20.57 -1.32
C PHE A 386 31.61 19.47 -2.39
N LEU A 387 30.54 18.68 -2.57
CA LEU A 387 30.46 17.59 -3.54
C LEU A 387 30.55 18.08 -4.99
N ARG A 388 29.95 19.23 -5.32
CA ARG A 388 30.14 19.88 -6.63
C ARG A 388 31.59 20.30 -6.88
N ARG A 389 32.31 20.75 -5.84
CA ARG A 389 33.72 21.14 -5.96
C ARG A 389 34.65 19.95 -6.12
N THR A 390 34.41 18.85 -5.40
CA THR A 390 35.23 17.63 -5.47
C THR A 390 35.00 16.85 -6.77
N SER A 391 33.75 16.74 -7.24
CA SER A 391 33.44 16.16 -8.57
C SER A 391 34.10 16.94 -9.71
N GLY A 392 34.07 18.27 -9.67
CA GLY A 392 34.76 19.12 -10.66
C GLY A 392 36.28 18.96 -10.66
N ARG A 393 36.90 18.68 -9.50
CA ARG A 393 38.35 18.39 -9.42
C ARG A 393 38.70 17.00 -9.98
N ARG A 394 37.85 15.99 -9.76
CA ARG A 394 38.07 14.63 -10.30
C ARG A 394 37.95 14.58 -11.82
N LEU A 395 37.01 15.32 -12.40
CA LEU A 395 36.90 15.45 -13.86
C LEU A 395 38.17 16.05 -14.47
N ARG A 396 38.72 17.11 -13.87
CA ARG A 396 39.98 17.73 -14.32
C ARG A 396 41.19 16.78 -14.18
N ALA A 397 41.30 16.06 -13.08
CA ALA A 397 42.38 15.09 -12.88
C ALA A 397 42.32 13.93 -13.89
N LYS A 398 41.12 13.54 -14.33
CA LYS A 398 40.93 12.51 -15.38
C LYS A 398 41.27 13.05 -16.78
N GLU A 399 40.92 14.30 -17.09
CA GLU A 399 41.32 14.97 -18.35
C GLU A 399 42.83 15.25 -18.44
N GLU A 400 43.51 15.43 -17.30
CA GLU A 400 44.96 15.61 -17.23
C GLU A 400 45.75 14.29 -17.31
N THR A 401 45.11 13.14 -17.13
CA THR A 401 45.75 11.81 -17.23
C THR A 401 45.48 11.09 -18.55
N GLU A 402 44.53 11.59 -19.36
CA GLU A 402 44.22 11.09 -20.72
C GLU A 402 44.83 11.96 -21.85
N LYS A 403 45.66 12.94 -21.49
CA LYS A 403 46.57 13.68 -22.40
C LYS A 403 47.99 13.25 -22.19
#